data_AF-A0A2N3H042-F1
#
_entry.id   AF-A0A2N3H042-F1
#
_cell.length_a   1.000
_cell.length_b   1.000
_cell.length_c   1.000
_cell.angle_alpha   90.00
_cell.angle_beta   90.00
_cell.angle_gamma   90.00
#
_symmetry.space_group_name_H-M   'P 1'
#
loop_
_entity.id
_entity.type
_entity.pdbx_description
1 polymer ?
#
loop_
_entity_poly.entity_id
_entity_poly.type
_entity_poly.pdbx_seq_one_letter_code
_entity_poly.pdbx_strand_id
1 'polypeptide(L)'
;MKRRIMIAALLLALVLGALALGGCREADNPQASPNEPSSGGLVDAPKEWDGKIVSFTGEAIGEAMVRGDKAWIHLNDDAYYLKNVEEGAQLGGYNAGMAVWIDASLAKQIQFFGDYKHEGDVAKVSGVFNAACAEHGGDMDIHATSLEILTSGRDAQDPVKTDKLVWAVVLALIAGGLFLLNRSWGEWGPDSRND
;
A
#
# COMPACT_ATOMS: atom_id res chain seq x y z
N MET A 1 21.53 -0.60 45.37
CA MET A 1 21.20 0.70 44.74
C MET A 1 22.01 0.97 43.46
N LYS A 2 23.35 1.08 43.53
CA LYS A 2 24.22 1.42 42.36
C LYS A 2 24.08 0.48 41.15
N ARG A 3 24.09 -0.85 41.37
CA ARG A 3 23.96 -1.85 40.28
C ARG A 3 22.62 -1.79 39.54
N ARG A 4 21.56 -1.28 40.18
CA ARG A 4 20.20 -1.21 39.64
C ARG A 4 19.96 0.07 38.85
N ILE A 5 20.45 1.20 39.34
CA ILE A 5 20.49 2.49 38.60
C ILE A 5 21.33 2.33 37.33
N MET A 6 22.43 1.58 37.42
CA MET A 6 23.29 1.29 36.27
C MET A 6 22.58 0.45 35.19
N ILE A 7 21.75 -0.55 35.56
CA ILE A 7 20.97 -1.35 34.61
C ILE A 7 19.87 -0.50 33.94
N ALA A 8 19.14 0.31 34.70
CA ALA A 8 18.13 1.20 34.14
C ALA A 8 18.73 2.24 33.18
N ALA A 9 19.89 2.80 33.54
CA ALA A 9 20.63 3.73 32.67
C ALA A 9 21.16 3.05 31.40
N LEU A 10 21.61 1.80 31.48
CA LEU A 10 22.04 1.00 30.32
C LEU A 10 20.88 0.71 29.36
N LEU A 11 19.71 0.34 29.89
CA LEU A 11 18.52 0.09 29.07
C LEU A 11 18.02 1.38 28.40
N LEU A 12 18.02 2.52 29.12
CA LEU A 12 17.67 3.82 28.56
C LEU A 12 18.65 4.27 27.47
N ALA A 13 19.95 4.05 27.67
CA ALA A 13 20.97 4.34 26.66
C ALA A 13 20.82 3.44 25.41
N LEU A 14 20.42 2.18 25.58
CA LEU A 14 20.12 1.26 24.48
C LEU A 14 18.90 1.71 23.66
N VAL A 15 17.85 2.19 24.33
CA VAL A 15 16.66 2.76 23.68
C VAL A 15 17.00 4.05 22.92
N LEU A 16 17.78 4.95 23.53
CA LEU A 16 18.21 6.20 22.88
C LEU A 16 19.15 5.94 21.69
N GLY A 17 20.06 4.96 21.80
CA GLY A 17 20.91 4.52 20.70
C GLY A 17 20.11 3.88 19.56
N ALA A 18 19.07 3.10 19.89
CA ALA A 18 18.16 2.53 18.90
C ALA A 18 17.39 3.61 18.13
N LEU A 19 16.89 4.64 18.82
CA LEU A 19 16.20 5.78 18.21
C LEU A 19 17.13 6.59 17.29
N ALA A 20 18.40 6.78 17.67
CA ALA A 20 19.37 7.51 16.86
C ALA A 20 19.77 6.76 15.57
N LEU A 21 19.77 5.41 15.60
CA LEU A 21 20.02 4.57 14.42
C LEU A 21 18.78 4.39 13.54
N GLY A 22 17.58 4.68 14.06
CA GLY A 22 16.31 4.49 13.36
C GLY A 22 16.11 5.38 12.13
N GLY A 23 16.90 6.46 11.99
CA GLY A 23 16.89 7.37 10.84
C GLY A 23 15.54 8.05 10.63
N CYS A 24 15.44 9.36 10.85
CA CYS A 24 14.32 10.12 10.32
C CYS A 24 14.41 10.08 8.79
N ARG A 25 13.66 9.19 8.14
CA ARG A 25 13.46 9.27 6.68
C ARG A 25 12.60 10.49 6.42
N GLU A 26 13.17 11.45 5.70
CA GLU A 26 12.41 12.52 5.07
C GLU A 26 11.38 11.86 4.15
N ALA A 27 10.11 12.20 4.34
CA ALA A 27 9.04 11.69 3.51
C ALA A 27 9.16 12.37 2.15
N ASP A 28 9.87 11.75 1.22
CA ASP A 28 9.82 12.17 -0.19
C ASP A 28 8.35 12.16 -0.63
N ASN A 29 7.94 13.22 -1.31
CA ASN A 29 6.57 13.31 -1.79
C ASN A 29 6.27 12.14 -2.74
N PRO A 30 5.04 11.62 -2.71
CA PRO A 30 4.60 10.59 -3.65
C PRO A 30 5.00 10.90 -5.08
N GLN A 31 5.59 9.93 -5.78
CA GLN A 31 5.76 10.04 -7.21
C GLN A 31 4.36 9.99 -7.85
N ALA A 32 3.99 11.04 -8.59
CA ALA A 32 2.74 11.06 -9.34
C ALA A 32 2.72 9.94 -10.39
N SER A 33 1.52 9.51 -10.78
CA SER A 33 1.33 8.58 -11.90
C SER A 33 2.12 9.07 -13.12
N PRO A 34 2.93 8.21 -13.77
CA PRO A 34 3.66 8.55 -14.98
C PRO A 34 2.75 8.61 -16.22
N ASN A 35 1.46 8.29 -16.09
CA ASN A 35 0.53 8.21 -17.20
C ASN A 35 -0.08 9.57 -17.57
N GLU A 36 -0.41 9.72 -18.85
CA GLU A 36 -1.18 10.85 -19.37
C GLU A 36 -2.27 10.31 -20.33
N PRO A 37 -3.56 10.39 -19.97
CA PRO A 37 -4.08 10.88 -18.70
C PRO A 37 -3.87 9.89 -17.54
N SER A 38 -3.63 10.42 -16.34
CA SER A 38 -3.66 9.67 -15.07
C SER A 38 -5.04 9.71 -14.43
N SER A 39 -5.32 8.84 -13.45
CA SER A 39 -6.61 8.86 -12.74
C SER A 39 -6.83 10.21 -12.05
N GLY A 40 -5.79 10.74 -11.40
CA GLY A 40 -5.82 12.08 -10.81
C GLY A 40 -6.15 13.16 -11.84
N GLY A 41 -5.53 13.12 -13.03
CA GLY A 41 -5.83 14.08 -14.10
C GLY A 41 -7.27 14.02 -14.61
N LEU A 42 -7.85 12.81 -14.68
CA LEU A 42 -9.25 12.61 -15.06
C LEU A 42 -10.21 13.11 -13.97
N VAL A 43 -9.88 12.90 -12.68
CA VAL A 43 -10.68 13.37 -11.54
C VAL A 43 -10.59 14.88 -11.33
N ASP A 44 -9.42 15.48 -11.54
CA ASP A 44 -9.16 16.90 -11.30
C ASP A 44 -9.75 17.78 -12.42
N ALA A 45 -9.74 17.28 -13.66
CA ALA A 45 -10.25 18.00 -14.83
C ALA A 45 -11.36 17.23 -15.59
N PRO A 46 -12.43 16.77 -14.93
CA PRO A 46 -13.36 15.79 -15.50
C PRO A 46 -14.11 16.36 -16.71
N LYS A 47 -14.47 17.63 -16.67
CA LYS A 47 -15.13 18.33 -17.79
C LYS A 47 -14.25 18.46 -19.03
N GLU A 48 -12.93 18.49 -18.85
CA GLU A 48 -12.00 18.58 -19.98
C GLU A 48 -11.87 17.24 -20.70
N TRP A 49 -12.03 16.13 -19.97
CA TRP A 49 -11.87 14.78 -20.50
C TRP A 49 -13.17 14.10 -20.90
N ASP A 50 -14.32 14.56 -20.37
CA ASP A 50 -15.63 13.97 -20.61
C ASP A 50 -15.93 13.75 -22.11
N GLY A 51 -16.31 12.53 -22.46
CA GLY A 51 -16.63 12.10 -23.82
C GLY A 51 -15.41 11.90 -24.74
N LYS A 52 -14.17 12.12 -24.27
CA LYS A 52 -12.97 11.88 -25.08
C LYS A 52 -12.56 10.41 -25.05
N ILE A 53 -11.95 9.97 -26.14
CA ILE A 53 -11.23 8.69 -26.17
C ILE A 53 -9.91 8.87 -25.41
N VAL A 54 -9.71 8.06 -24.39
CA VAL A 54 -8.49 8.01 -23.58
C VAL A 54 -7.78 6.68 -23.77
N SER A 55 -6.47 6.69 -23.56
CA SER A 55 -5.65 5.48 -23.40
C SER A 55 -5.18 5.44 -21.95
N PHE A 56 -5.75 4.54 -21.15
CA PHE A 56 -5.50 4.48 -19.71
C PHE A 56 -4.73 3.21 -19.38
N THR A 57 -3.67 3.32 -18.58
CA THR A 57 -2.80 2.19 -18.20
C THR A 57 -2.77 2.06 -16.70
N GLY A 58 -2.89 0.83 -16.20
CA GLY A 58 -2.81 0.55 -14.78
C GLY A 58 -2.76 -0.94 -14.47
N GLU A 59 -2.46 -1.29 -13.23
CA GLU A 59 -2.58 -2.64 -12.70
C GLU A 59 -4.06 -3.01 -12.50
N ALA A 60 -4.46 -4.17 -13.02
CA ALA A 60 -5.78 -4.73 -12.74
C ALA A 60 -5.84 -5.21 -11.29
N ILE A 61 -6.77 -4.68 -10.50
CA ILE A 61 -6.92 -5.03 -9.07
C ILE A 61 -8.29 -5.63 -8.76
N GLY A 62 -8.35 -6.46 -7.71
CA GLY A 62 -9.58 -7.10 -7.25
C GLY A 62 -10.02 -8.27 -8.14
N GLU A 63 -11.05 -8.08 -8.96
CA GLU A 63 -11.58 -9.10 -9.85
C GLU A 63 -12.37 -8.50 -11.02
N ALA A 64 -12.58 -9.27 -12.09
CA ALA A 64 -13.53 -8.92 -13.14
C ALA A 64 -14.97 -9.24 -12.69
N MET A 65 -15.77 -8.20 -12.44
CA MET A 65 -17.19 -8.36 -12.10
C MET A 65 -18.02 -8.50 -13.37
N VAL A 66 -18.11 -9.72 -13.90
CA VAL A 66 -18.85 -10.06 -15.13
C VAL A 66 -20.36 -9.93 -14.93
N ARG A 67 -21.03 -9.24 -15.86
CA ARG A 67 -22.49 -9.09 -15.96
C ARG A 67 -22.93 -9.27 -17.42
N GLY A 68 -23.32 -10.49 -17.77
CA GLY A 68 -23.68 -10.83 -19.15
C GLY A 68 -22.47 -10.84 -20.08
N ASP A 69 -22.52 -10.06 -21.14
CA ASP A 69 -21.44 -9.89 -22.13
C ASP A 69 -20.44 -8.79 -21.75
N LYS A 70 -20.68 -8.06 -20.66
CA LYS A 70 -19.81 -7.01 -20.15
C LYS A 70 -19.22 -7.35 -18.77
N ALA A 71 -18.21 -6.59 -18.36
CA ALA A 71 -17.59 -6.71 -17.06
C ALA A 71 -17.10 -5.34 -16.58
N TRP A 72 -17.14 -5.17 -15.26
CA TRP A 72 -16.38 -4.11 -14.59
C TRP A 72 -15.01 -4.65 -14.19
N ILE A 73 -13.97 -3.89 -14.50
CA ILE A 73 -12.62 -4.07 -13.96
C ILE A 73 -12.16 -2.74 -13.35
N HIS A 74 -11.15 -2.78 -12.49
CA HIS A 74 -10.54 -1.59 -11.93
C HIS A 74 -9.05 -1.59 -12.24
N LEU A 75 -8.56 -0.50 -12.83
CA LEU A 75 -7.14 -0.33 -13.15
C LEU A 75 -6.55 0.76 -12.26
N ASN A 76 -5.58 0.41 -11.43
CA ASN A 76 -4.82 1.36 -10.60
C ASN A 76 -3.61 1.89 -11.35
N ASP A 77 -3.44 3.21 -11.36
CA ASP A 77 -2.29 3.88 -11.96
C ASP A 77 -1.48 4.68 -10.93
N ASP A 78 -1.60 4.30 -9.65
CA ASP A 78 -0.88 4.92 -8.53
C ASP A 78 0.65 4.70 -8.57
N ALA A 79 1.38 5.19 -7.56
CA ALA A 79 2.84 5.10 -7.54
C ALA A 79 3.38 3.65 -7.54
N TYR A 80 2.53 2.65 -7.30
CA TYR A 80 2.94 1.27 -7.02
C TYR A 80 2.66 0.28 -8.16
N TYR A 81 1.83 0.64 -9.16
CA TYR A 81 1.42 -0.30 -10.21
C TYR A 81 2.56 -0.81 -11.11
N LEU A 82 3.67 -0.06 -11.21
CA LEU A 82 4.88 -0.49 -11.95
C LEU A 82 5.93 -1.14 -11.05
N LYS A 83 5.96 -0.73 -9.77
CA LYS A 83 7.00 -1.10 -8.83
C LYS A 83 6.44 -0.99 -7.43
N ASN A 84 6.49 -2.06 -6.66
CA ASN A 84 5.99 -2.07 -5.30
C ASN A 84 7.01 -1.48 -4.30
N VAL A 85 6.57 -1.21 -3.06
CA VAL A 85 7.40 -0.67 -1.97
C VAL A 85 8.54 -1.62 -1.59
N GLU A 86 8.31 -2.92 -1.68
CA GLU A 86 9.27 -3.97 -1.32
C GLU A 86 10.45 -4.04 -2.30
N GLU A 87 10.22 -3.70 -3.55
CA GLU A 87 11.20 -3.54 -4.63
C GLU A 87 11.88 -2.16 -4.59
N GLY A 88 11.46 -1.29 -3.67
CA GLY A 88 12.01 0.04 -3.46
C GLY A 88 11.33 1.11 -4.30
N ALA A 89 10.01 1.02 -4.49
CA ALA A 89 9.21 2.20 -4.78
C ALA A 89 9.21 3.16 -3.58
N GLN A 90 9.11 4.45 -3.87
CA GLN A 90 9.00 5.46 -2.83
C GLN A 90 7.60 5.38 -2.21
N LEU A 91 7.54 5.50 -0.88
CA LEU A 91 6.26 5.56 -0.21
C LEU A 91 5.57 6.87 -0.56
N GLY A 92 4.44 6.76 -1.23
CA GLY A 92 3.55 7.88 -1.39
C GLY A 92 2.34 7.58 -2.26
N GLY A 93 1.35 8.47 -2.14
CA GLY A 93 0.15 8.45 -2.93
C GLY A 93 -0.91 7.62 -2.22
N TYR A 94 -2.03 7.50 -2.89
CA TYR A 94 -3.14 6.64 -2.46
C TYR A 94 -3.40 5.64 -3.57
N ASN A 95 -4.10 4.55 -3.25
CA ASN A 95 -4.64 3.68 -4.28
C ASN A 95 -5.58 4.51 -5.15
N ALA A 96 -5.17 4.73 -6.40
CA ALA A 96 -5.86 5.59 -7.34
C ALA A 96 -5.92 4.88 -8.70
N GLY A 97 -7.06 5.01 -9.36
CA GLY A 97 -7.38 4.22 -10.53
C GLY A 97 -8.68 4.65 -11.18
N MET A 98 -9.07 3.93 -12.23
CA MET A 98 -10.31 4.16 -12.96
C MET A 98 -11.10 2.87 -13.11
N ALA A 99 -12.40 2.96 -12.82
CA ALA A 99 -13.34 1.91 -13.14
C ALA A 99 -13.50 1.82 -14.67
N VAL A 100 -13.43 0.61 -15.20
CA VAL A 100 -13.52 0.36 -16.64
C VAL A 100 -14.66 -0.61 -16.91
N TRP A 101 -15.59 -0.18 -17.76
CA TRP A 101 -16.65 -1.00 -18.32
C TRP A 101 -16.21 -1.55 -19.66
N ILE A 102 -16.14 -2.87 -19.81
CA ILE A 102 -15.53 -3.52 -20.97
C ILE A 102 -16.28 -4.81 -21.35
N ASP A 103 -16.09 -5.30 -22.59
CA ASP A 103 -16.52 -6.65 -22.95
C ASP A 103 -15.90 -7.72 -22.06
N ALA A 104 -16.74 -8.64 -21.58
CA ALA A 104 -16.32 -9.74 -20.72
C ALA A 104 -15.30 -10.67 -21.40
N SER A 105 -15.31 -10.73 -22.74
CA SER A 105 -14.29 -11.45 -23.51
C SER A 105 -12.91 -10.80 -23.41
N LEU A 106 -12.84 -9.46 -23.32
CA LEU A 106 -11.59 -8.73 -23.12
C LEU A 106 -11.11 -8.83 -21.68
N ALA A 107 -12.03 -8.71 -20.70
CA ALA A 107 -11.69 -8.86 -19.29
C ALA A 107 -11.07 -10.23 -18.95
N LYS A 108 -11.48 -11.29 -19.66
CA LYS A 108 -10.91 -12.65 -19.53
C LYS A 108 -9.44 -12.77 -19.96
N GLN A 109 -8.87 -11.76 -20.62
CA GLN A 109 -7.45 -11.74 -20.95
C GLN A 109 -6.58 -11.42 -19.72
N ILE A 110 -7.16 -10.78 -18.69
CA ILE A 110 -6.51 -10.53 -17.42
C ILE A 110 -6.44 -11.86 -16.66
N GLN A 111 -5.23 -12.31 -16.36
CA GLN A 111 -4.95 -13.55 -15.66
C GLN A 111 -4.74 -13.31 -14.17
N PHE A 112 -4.08 -12.20 -13.82
CA PHE A 112 -3.79 -11.84 -12.44
C PHE A 112 -4.47 -10.53 -12.10
N PHE A 113 -5.18 -10.53 -10.98
CA PHE A 113 -5.67 -9.32 -10.34
C PHE A 113 -4.86 -9.08 -9.07
N GLY A 114 -4.48 -7.84 -8.86
CA GLY A 114 -3.80 -7.39 -7.66
C GLY A 114 -4.67 -7.63 -6.44
N ASP A 115 -4.11 -8.34 -5.47
CA ASP A 115 -4.68 -8.59 -4.16
C ASP A 115 -3.56 -8.56 -3.10
N TYR A 116 -3.80 -9.10 -1.90
CA TYR A 116 -2.77 -9.13 -0.86
C TYR A 116 -1.56 -10.03 -1.20
N LYS A 117 -1.74 -11.04 -2.04
CA LYS A 117 -0.76 -12.08 -2.38
C LYS A 117 -0.21 -11.98 -3.79
N HIS A 118 -0.84 -11.20 -4.65
CA HIS A 118 -0.48 -11.08 -6.06
C HIS A 118 -0.42 -9.63 -6.48
N GLU A 119 0.54 -9.32 -7.36
CA GLU A 119 0.51 -8.15 -8.22
C GLU A 119 -0.28 -8.50 -9.48
N GLY A 120 -1.20 -7.62 -9.87
CA GLY A 120 -2.06 -7.80 -11.03
C GLY A 120 -1.34 -7.60 -12.36
N ASP A 121 -2.02 -7.97 -13.44
CA ASP A 121 -1.56 -7.63 -14.78
C ASP A 121 -1.59 -6.11 -14.98
N VAL A 122 -0.53 -5.56 -15.56
CA VAL A 122 -0.55 -4.19 -16.05
C VAL A 122 -1.20 -4.19 -17.41
N ALA A 123 -2.38 -3.58 -17.50
CA ALA A 123 -3.19 -3.51 -18.70
C ALA A 123 -3.32 -2.07 -19.19
N LYS A 124 -3.39 -1.91 -20.51
CA LYS A 124 -3.74 -0.66 -21.19
C LYS A 124 -5.08 -0.83 -21.87
N VAL A 125 -6.00 0.09 -21.61
CA VAL A 125 -7.32 0.13 -22.24
C VAL A 125 -7.47 1.39 -23.09
N SER A 126 -8.24 1.29 -24.17
CA SER A 126 -8.68 2.46 -24.93
C SER A 126 -10.21 2.51 -24.99
N GLY A 127 -10.76 3.67 -24.66
CA GLY A 127 -12.19 3.83 -24.47
C GLY A 127 -12.62 5.27 -24.30
N VAL A 128 -13.92 5.48 -24.23
CA VAL A 128 -14.50 6.80 -23.93
C VAL A 128 -14.49 6.99 -22.42
N PHE A 129 -13.87 8.07 -21.94
CA PHE A 129 -13.98 8.48 -20.55
C PHE A 129 -15.31 9.22 -20.32
N ASN A 130 -16.04 8.83 -19.29
CA ASN A 130 -17.25 9.51 -18.86
C ASN A 130 -17.01 10.09 -17.46
N ALA A 131 -17.10 11.42 -17.35
CA ALA A 131 -17.04 12.10 -16.05
C ALA A 131 -18.26 11.77 -15.18
N ALA A 132 -19.41 11.55 -15.82
CA ALA A 132 -20.64 11.08 -15.20
C ALA A 132 -21.43 10.22 -16.20
N CYS A 133 -21.32 8.91 -16.09
CA CYS A 133 -21.88 7.97 -17.06
C CYS A 133 -23.41 7.89 -16.97
N ALA A 134 -24.09 8.15 -18.09
CA ALA A 134 -25.55 8.09 -18.15
C ALA A 134 -26.13 6.67 -17.98
N GLU A 135 -25.33 5.64 -18.31
CA GLU A 135 -25.75 4.23 -18.20
C GLU A 135 -25.57 3.66 -16.79
N HIS A 136 -24.69 4.27 -15.99
CA HIS A 136 -24.25 3.75 -14.69
C HIS A 136 -24.51 4.74 -13.55
N GLY A 137 -25.64 5.43 -13.59
CA GLY A 137 -26.10 6.25 -12.45
C GLY A 137 -25.24 7.50 -12.17
N GLY A 138 -24.43 7.93 -13.13
CA GLY A 138 -23.51 9.05 -12.97
C GLY A 138 -22.13 8.68 -12.44
N ASP A 139 -21.81 7.38 -12.34
CA ASP A 139 -20.47 6.94 -11.97
C ASP A 139 -19.44 7.39 -13.01
N MET A 140 -18.22 7.70 -12.55
CA MET A 140 -17.09 8.00 -13.41
C MET A 140 -16.49 6.69 -13.90
N ASP A 141 -16.41 6.50 -15.22
CA ASP A 141 -15.93 5.26 -15.81
C ASP A 141 -15.23 5.48 -17.16
N ILE A 142 -14.58 4.44 -17.64
CA ILE A 142 -14.10 4.34 -19.02
C ILE A 142 -14.87 3.20 -19.70
N HIS A 143 -15.57 3.51 -20.77
CA HIS A 143 -16.17 2.51 -21.66
C HIS A 143 -15.10 2.04 -22.63
N ALA A 144 -14.38 0.99 -22.24
CA ALA A 144 -13.27 0.45 -23.01
C ALA A 144 -13.75 -0.42 -24.18
N THR A 145 -13.10 -0.21 -25.31
CA THR A 145 -13.31 -0.97 -26.56
C THR A 145 -12.14 -1.89 -26.89
N SER A 146 -10.99 -1.68 -26.24
CA SER A 146 -9.81 -2.53 -26.36
C SER A 146 -9.10 -2.67 -25.03
N LEU A 147 -8.36 -3.78 -24.90
CA LEU A 147 -7.49 -4.09 -23.78
C LEU A 147 -6.24 -4.79 -24.31
N GLU A 148 -5.08 -4.36 -23.82
CA GLU A 148 -3.77 -4.92 -24.10
C GLU A 148 -3.06 -5.19 -22.76
N ILE A 149 -2.63 -6.43 -22.53
CA ILE A 149 -1.78 -6.76 -21.38
C ILE A 149 -0.34 -6.35 -21.72
N LEU A 150 0.20 -5.39 -20.97
CA LEU A 150 1.57 -4.90 -21.14
C LEU A 150 2.58 -5.73 -20.35
N THR A 151 2.20 -6.08 -19.12
CA THR A 151 3.03 -6.87 -18.20
C THR A 151 2.13 -7.86 -17.46
N SER A 152 2.55 -9.12 -17.40
CA SER A 152 1.86 -10.14 -16.59
C SER A 152 2.10 -9.88 -15.10
N GLY A 153 1.07 -10.11 -14.29
CA GLY A 153 1.13 -10.13 -12.84
C GLY A 153 1.96 -11.29 -12.32
N ARG A 154 2.23 -11.26 -11.01
CA ARG A 154 3.10 -12.22 -10.31
C ARG A 154 2.74 -12.32 -8.82
N ASP A 155 3.25 -13.34 -8.14
CA ASP A 155 3.15 -13.42 -6.68
C ASP A 155 3.85 -12.23 -6.02
N ALA A 156 3.12 -11.52 -5.16
CA ALA A 156 3.62 -10.39 -4.41
C ALA A 156 4.78 -10.83 -3.50
N GLN A 157 5.93 -10.19 -3.67
CA GLN A 157 7.10 -10.47 -2.84
C GLN A 157 7.02 -9.67 -1.55
N ASP A 158 6.70 -10.32 -0.44
CA ASP A 158 6.81 -9.76 0.92
C ASP A 158 7.85 -10.54 1.75
N PRO A 159 9.15 -10.38 1.46
CA PRO A 159 10.19 -11.05 2.22
C PRO A 159 10.32 -10.43 3.62
N VAL A 160 10.55 -11.28 4.63
CA VAL A 160 10.84 -10.81 5.99
C VAL A 160 12.11 -9.96 5.96
N LYS A 161 11.95 -8.64 6.17
CA LYS A 161 13.10 -7.74 6.20
C LYS A 161 13.94 -7.99 7.45
N THR A 162 15.20 -8.34 7.25
CA THR A 162 16.13 -8.75 8.31
C THR A 162 16.38 -7.64 9.33
N ASP A 163 16.37 -6.38 8.88
CA ASP A 163 16.48 -5.19 9.72
C ASP A 163 15.28 -5.05 10.68
N LYS A 164 14.06 -5.20 10.18
CA LYS A 164 12.83 -5.20 10.98
C LYS A 164 12.84 -6.36 11.99
N LEU A 165 13.30 -7.54 11.59
CA LEU A 165 13.44 -8.70 12.47
C LEU A 165 14.42 -8.42 13.61
N VAL A 166 15.59 -7.84 13.32
CA VAL A 166 16.58 -7.45 14.34
C VAL A 166 15.97 -6.46 15.33
N TRP A 167 15.29 -5.42 14.85
CA TRP A 167 14.62 -4.46 15.72
C TRP A 167 13.53 -5.10 16.58
N ALA A 168 12.72 -5.99 16.01
CA ALA A 168 11.69 -6.72 16.75
C ALA A 168 12.30 -7.55 17.89
N VAL A 169 13.40 -8.27 17.63
CA VAL A 169 14.11 -9.04 18.66
C VAL A 169 14.71 -8.14 19.74
N VAL A 170 15.36 -7.05 19.36
CA VAL A 170 15.96 -6.08 20.31
C VAL A 170 14.88 -5.49 21.22
N LEU A 171 13.76 -5.03 20.65
CA LEU A 171 12.65 -4.46 21.39
C LEU A 171 11.99 -5.50 22.31
N ALA A 172 11.83 -6.75 21.85
CA ALA A 172 11.29 -7.84 22.66
C ALA A 172 12.19 -8.16 23.86
N LEU A 173 13.52 -8.16 23.69
CA LEU A 173 14.48 -8.37 24.78
C LEU A 173 14.46 -7.23 25.80
N ILE A 174 14.36 -5.97 25.34
CA ILE A 174 14.25 -4.81 26.24
C ILE A 174 12.94 -4.89 27.04
N ALA A 175 11.82 -5.14 26.37
CA ALA A 175 10.51 -5.26 27.02
C ALA A 175 10.49 -6.42 28.03
N GLY A 176 11.03 -7.58 27.66
CA GLY A 176 11.17 -8.73 28.56
C GLY A 176 12.06 -8.42 29.77
N GLY A 177 13.18 -7.74 29.56
CA GLY A 177 14.08 -7.30 30.64
C GLY A 177 13.39 -6.33 31.61
N LEU A 178 12.65 -5.34 31.08
CA LEU A 178 11.88 -4.41 31.89
C LEU A 178 10.75 -5.10 32.66
N PHE A 179 10.04 -6.06 32.04
CA PHE A 179 8.99 -6.84 32.68
C PHE A 179 9.54 -7.65 33.86
N LEU A 180 10.66 -8.35 33.68
CA LEU A 180 11.31 -9.11 34.74
C LEU A 180 11.82 -8.19 35.86
N LEU A 181 12.36 -7.02 35.52
CA LEU A 181 12.78 -6.03 36.49
C LEU A 181 11.59 -5.51 37.30
N ASN A 182 10.48 -5.15 36.66
CA ASN A 182 9.25 -4.72 37.32
C ASN A 182 8.67 -5.81 38.24
N ARG A 183 8.65 -7.06 37.78
CA ARG A 183 8.22 -8.20 38.60
C ARG A 183 9.11 -8.40 39.82
N SER A 184 10.42 -8.20 39.67
CA SER A 184 11.36 -8.22 40.80
C SER A 184 11.25 -7.00 41.73
N TRP A 185 10.56 -5.95 41.30
CA TRP A 185 10.28 -4.72 42.06
C TRP A 185 9.03 -4.86 42.95
N GLY A 186 8.09 -5.73 42.59
CA GLY A 186 6.81 -5.94 43.28
C GLY A 186 6.87 -6.63 44.65
N GLU A 187 8.06 -6.97 45.17
CA GLU A 187 8.21 -7.52 46.53
C GLU A 187 8.46 -6.46 47.61
N TRP A 188 8.48 -5.16 47.29
CA TRP A 188 8.71 -4.10 48.27
C TRP A 188 7.75 -2.92 48.09
N GLY A 189 6.52 -3.09 48.57
CA GLY A 189 5.78 -1.98 49.17
C GLY A 189 6.31 -1.77 50.59
N PRO A 190 6.35 -0.53 51.14
CA PRO A 190 6.74 -0.35 52.52
C PRO A 190 5.80 -1.18 53.41
N ASP A 191 6.32 -2.17 54.10
CA ASP A 191 5.66 -2.77 55.25
C ASP A 191 5.46 -1.63 56.26
N SER A 192 4.29 -0.98 56.22
CA SER A 192 3.83 -0.13 57.31
C SER A 192 3.41 -1.02 58.46
N ARG A 193 4.37 -1.72 59.07
CA ARG A 193 4.25 -2.23 60.43
C ARG A 193 4.90 -1.21 61.34
N ASN A 194 4.10 -0.19 61.65
CA ASN A 194 4.35 0.67 62.79
C ASN A 194 3.83 -0.10 64.02
N ASP A 195 4.76 -0.72 64.73
CA ASP A 195 4.59 -1.17 66.11
C ASP A 195 5.68 -0.48 66.94
#